data_AF-A0A2E9VU00-F1
#
_entry.id   AF-A0A2E9VU00-F1
#
_cell.length_a   1.000
_cell.length_b   1.000
_cell.length_c   1.000
_cell.angle_alpha   90.00
_cell.angle_beta   90.00
_cell.angle_gamma   90.00
#
_symmetry.space_group_name_H-M   'P 1'
#
loop_
_entity.id
_entity.type
_entity.pdbx_description
1 polymer ?
#
loop_
_entity_poly.entity_id
_entity_poly.type
_entity_poly.pdbx_seq_one_letter_code
_entity_poly.pdbx_strand_id
1 'polypeptide(L)' 'DNHDLPIIMAGRGNGILTPGRRVRYKKDTPLCNLYLTLLQKQGIDRKTFGDSNGTLDRLA' A
#
# COMPACT_ATOMS: atom_id res chain seq x y z
N ASP A 1 20.15 -7.53 0.65
CA ASP A 1 18.99 -8.11 1.35
C ASP A 1 18.09 -6.96 1.76
N ASN A 2 16.91 -6.83 1.15
CA ASN A 2 16.07 -5.63 1.26
C ASN A 2 14.68 -6.01 1.79
N HIS A 3 14.61 -6.38 3.06
CA HIS A 3 13.37 -6.72 3.75
C HIS A 3 13.06 -5.67 4.83
N ASP A 4 11.77 -5.38 5.02
CA ASP A 4 11.23 -4.52 6.08
C ASP A 4 11.81 -3.09 6.12
N LEU A 5 11.91 -2.47 4.94
CA LEU A 5 12.36 -1.08 4.82
C LEU A 5 11.23 -0.11 5.18
N PRO A 6 11.51 0.97 5.94
CA PRO A 6 10.51 2.01 6.19
C PRO A 6 10.15 2.72 4.89
N ILE A 7 8.86 2.87 4.65
CA ILE A 7 8.33 3.57 3.47
C ILE A 7 7.64 4.83 3.93
N ILE A 8 7.97 5.95 3.28
CA ILE A 8 7.30 7.23 3.44
C ILE A 8 6.31 7.38 2.28
N MET A 9 5.06 7.66 2.62
CA MET A 9 4.03 8.01 1.66
C MET A 9 3.70 9.50 1.81
N ALA A 10 3.75 10.24 0.71
CA ALA A 10 3.45 11.66 0.67
C ALA A 10 2.22 11.95 -0.20
N GLY A 11 1.51 13.02 0.14
CA GLY A 11 0.30 13.43 -0.55
C GLY A 11 -0.99 12.85 0.06
N ARG A 12 -2.12 13.21 -0.55
CA ARG A 12 -3.47 12.84 -0.08
C ARG A 12 -4.21 11.90 -1.03
N GLY A 13 -3.63 11.61 -2.20
CA GLY A 13 -4.27 10.76 -3.22
C GLY A 13 -5.70 11.18 -3.56
N ASN A 14 -5.94 12.48 -3.79
CA ASN A 14 -7.29 13.03 -3.97
C ASN A 14 -8.29 12.74 -2.82
N GLY A 15 -7.79 12.72 -1.58
CA GLY A 15 -8.59 12.42 -0.39
C GLY A 15 -8.70 10.94 -0.03
N ILE A 16 -8.08 10.05 -0.82
CA ILE A 16 -8.08 8.61 -0.56
C ILE A 16 -7.15 8.22 0.60
N LEU A 17 -6.10 9.02 0.84
CA LEU A 17 -5.06 8.74 1.82
C LEU A 17 -5.11 9.74 2.97
N THR A 18 -4.98 9.22 4.20
CA THR A 18 -4.86 10.04 5.42
C THR A 18 -3.39 10.15 5.85
N PRO A 19 -2.70 11.27 5.54
CA PRO A 19 -1.30 11.47 5.90
C PRO A 19 -1.12 11.77 7.40
N GLY A 20 0.13 11.91 7.86
CA GLY A 20 0.46 12.33 9.23
C GLY A 20 0.40 11.21 10.27
N ARG A 21 0.45 9.95 9.82
CA ARG A 21 0.37 8.76 10.68
C ARG A 21 1.41 7.72 10.30
N ARG A 22 1.85 6.96 11.30
CA ARG A 22 2.66 5.75 11.10
C ARG A 22 1.74 4.54 11.11
N VAL A 23 1.62 3.86 9.97
CA VAL A 23 0.88 2.60 9.85
C VAL A 23 1.87 1.45 9.90
N ARG A 24 1.56 0.41 10.68
CA ARG A 24 2.31 -0.85 10.72
C ARG A 24 1.39 -1.99 10.33
N TYR A 25 1.84 -2.80 9.39
CA TYR A 25 1.20 -4.05 8.99
C TYR A 25 1.89 -5.23 9.67
N LYS A 26 1.35 -6.44 9.46
CA LYS A 26 1.98 -7.67 9.97
C LYS A 26 3.39 -7.82 9.41
N LYS A 27 4.26 -8.48 10.14
CA LYS A 27 5.58 -8.87 9.62
C LYS A 27 5.37 -9.69 8.34
N ASP A 28 6.30 -9.54 7.39
CA ASP A 28 6.28 -10.23 6.10
C ASP A 28 5.07 -9.88 5.22
N THR A 29 4.46 -8.71 5.44
CA THR A 29 3.48 -8.16 4.50
C THR A 29 4.19 -7.77 3.19
N PRO A 30 3.81 -8.33 2.03
CA PRO A 30 4.44 -7.99 0.75
C PRO A 30 4.27 -6.51 0.43
N LEU A 31 5.36 -5.86 0.03
CA LEU A 31 5.33 -4.48 -0.45
C LEU A 31 4.38 -4.33 -1.65
N CYS A 32 4.27 -5.35 -2.50
CA CYS A 32 3.36 -5.33 -3.64
C CYS A 32 1.89 -5.12 -3.28
N ASN A 33 1.46 -5.43 -2.05
CA ASN A 33 0.12 -5.10 -1.58
C ASN A 33 -0.13 -3.58 -1.54
N LEU A 34 0.91 -2.78 -1.24
CA LEU A 34 0.84 -1.32 -1.31
C LEU A 34 0.54 -0.86 -2.74
N TYR A 35 1.31 -1.35 -3.71
CA TYR A 35 1.14 -0.97 -5.11
C TYR A 35 -0.21 -1.43 -5.66
N LEU A 36 -0.62 -2.67 -5.37
CA LEU A 36 -1.93 -3.18 -5.77
C LEU A 36 -3.06 -2.30 -5.23
N THR A 37 -2.96 -1.87 -3.97
CA THR A 37 -3.97 -1.00 -3.36
C THR A 37 -4.01 0.37 -4.02
N LEU A 38 -2.85 0.97 -4.30
CA LEU A 38 -2.79 2.26 -4.98
C LEU A 38 -3.39 2.21 -6.39
N LEU A 39 -3.11 1.14 -7.15
CA LEU A 39 -3.68 0.93 -8.48
C LEU A 39 -5.22 0.85 -8.42
N GLN A 40 -5.76 0.01 -7.54
CA GLN A 40 -7.21 -0.14 -7.40
C GLN A 40 -7.88 1.14 -6.90
N LYS A 41 -7.24 1.89 -5.99
CA LYS A 41 -7.71 3.19 -5.53
C LYS A 41 -7.72 4.26 -6.63
N GLN A 42 -6.85 4.14 -7.63
CA GLN A 42 -6.86 5.00 -8.82
C GLN A 42 -7.84 4.53 -9.90
N GLY A 43 -8.65 3.49 -9.65
CA GLY A 43 -9.63 2.96 -10.61
C GLY A 43 -9.06 1.95 -11.60
N ILE A 44 -7.80 1.51 -11.41
CA ILE A 44 -7.20 0.47 -12.24
C ILE A 44 -7.60 -0.89 -11.69
N ASP A 45 -8.46 -1.61 -12.42
CA ASP A 45 -8.89 -2.96 -12.05
C ASP A 45 -7.78 -3.99 -12.33
N ARG A 46 -6.88 -4.11 -11.35
CA ARG A 46 -5.82 -5.14 -11.30
C ARG A 46 -6.12 -6.08 -10.15
N LYS A 47 -6.15 -7.38 -10.43
CA LYS A 47 -6.35 -8.44 -9.41
C LYS A 47 -5.08 -8.76 -8.62
N THR A 48 -3.91 -8.67 -9.26
CA THR A 48 -2.60 -8.95 -8.67
C THR A 48 -1.54 -8.01 -9.22
N PHE A 49 -0.49 -7.80 -8.44
CA PHE A 49 0.72 -7.06 -8.82
C PHE A 49 1.93 -7.74 -8.17
N GLY A 50 2.93 -8.18 -8.95
CA GLY A 50 4.11 -8.87 -8.42
C GLY A 50 3.73 -10.08 -7.55
N ASP A 51 4.21 -10.11 -6.31
CA ASP A 51 3.93 -11.11 -5.28
C ASP A 51 2.81 -10.68 -4.30
N SER A 52 1.95 -9.74 -4.71
CA SER A 52 0.81 -9.31 -3.88
C SER A 52 -0.09 -10.49 -3.52
N ASN A 53 -0.48 -10.59 -2.27
CA ASN A 53 -1.47 -11.55 -1.77
C ASN A 53 -2.77 -10.87 -1.30
N GLY A 54 -2.89 -9.56 -1.47
CA GLY A 54 -4.09 -8.79 -1.15
C GLY A 54 -3.88 -7.28 -1.20
N THR A 55 -4.89 -6.52 -0.78
CA THR A 55 -4.81 -5.07 -0.60
C THR A 55 -4.61 -4.70 0.87
N LEU A 56 -4.17 -3.47 1.09
CA LEU A 56 -3.97 -2.89 2.41
C LEU A 56 -5.24 -2.13 2.83
N ASP A 57 -5.77 -2.52 3.96
CA ASP A 57 -7.02 -2.04 4.57
C ASP A 57 -6.87 -0.70 5.31
N ARG A 58 -5.66 -0.37 5.78
CA ARG A 58 -5.40 0.78 6.67
C ARG A 58 -4.69 1.96 6.01
N LEU A 59 -4.83 2.10 4.69
CA LEU A 59 -4.27 3.22 3.92
C LEU A 59 -5.09 4.51 4.01
N ALA A 60 -6.41 4.39 4.21
CA ALA A 60 -7.31 5.51 4.49
C ALA A 60 -7.36 5.82 6.00
#